data_AF-R7W682-F1
#
_entry.id   AF-R7W682-F1
#
_cell.length_a   1.000
_cell.length_b   1.000
_cell.length_c   1.000
_cell.angle_alpha   90.00
_cell.angle_beta   90.00
_cell.angle_gamma   90.00
#
_symmetry.space_group_name_H-M   'P 1'
#
loop_
_entity.id
_entity.type
_entity.pdbx_description
1 polymer ?
#
loop_
_entity_poly.entity_id
_entity_poly.type
_entity_poly.pdbx_seq_one_letter_code
_entity_poly.pdbx_strand_id
1 'polypeptide(L)'
;MQEELDALQRNRTWQLVPRPPRANIISGKWVFRQQTRPDGSLERYKARWVLAVSRAWPVHQLDVSNAFLHGHLAEQVFCELPTGFVDAEHPDFVCLLSRSLYGLKQAPRAWYQRIAAFLQSLRFRSTRSDASLFVYHQGDDTAYLLLYIDDIILTASAPDLLQRPTARLRDEFALKDLGPLHYFLSIEVIRRADGFFLHQQKYTHELLKRAVPEADSTRPAVRCSADDAEEEVNDHPIEEVRNTVPITDDPSEPSLTIRTWVLGMPSCMLLAFVNEFFMYRSNQLSIGTVVVQIATLPIGRFMASALPAKLIRVPLVGWSFALNPGPFSLKEHCLITIFAGAGASGVYAMNIIAIVKVFYKREINAYAAMLLAQTTQLLGYGWAGLFRTYLVDSAYMWWPLNLVQVTLFRAMHEEEKRTKGQLTRLQFFIIVLVCSFAYYLIPSYLFPAASTLSALCWFFKDSVTAQQIGSGLKGLGVGSFGLDWNTIAGFIGNPLASPAFAIFNIMAGFSLGNYLAVPLLYWTNTYNAKRFPIVSSHVFDAAGGRYDTNRILDPKTFTLNLHEYNAYSRINLSVLFAINYGFGFAGLMSTLSHVALYHGK
;
A
#
# COMPACT_ATOMS: atom_id res chain seq x y z
N MET A 1 12.01 7.02 -43.31
CA MET A 1 13.37 6.50 -42.97
C MET A 1 14.44 7.51 -43.34
N GLN A 2 14.59 7.90 -44.61
CA GLN A 2 15.55 8.94 -45.00
C GLN A 2 15.31 10.26 -44.26
N GLU A 3 14.05 10.70 -44.13
CA GLU A 3 13.68 11.93 -43.40
C GLU A 3 14.10 11.94 -41.92
N GLU A 4 14.08 10.78 -41.25
CA GLU A 4 14.51 10.63 -39.84
C GLU A 4 16.03 10.66 -39.74
N LEU A 5 16.73 10.04 -40.69
CA LEU A 5 18.19 10.13 -40.78
C LEU A 5 18.64 11.57 -41.05
N ASP A 6 17.95 12.26 -41.97
CA ASP A 6 18.18 13.67 -42.27
C ASP A 6 17.85 14.55 -41.05
N ALA A 7 16.89 14.18 -40.21
CA ALA A 7 16.61 14.86 -38.94
C ALA A 7 17.76 14.66 -37.92
N LEU A 8 18.32 13.45 -37.81
CA LEU A 8 19.47 13.15 -36.96
C LEU A 8 20.73 13.91 -37.40
N GLN A 9 20.95 14.02 -38.72
CA GLN A 9 22.05 14.79 -39.30
C GLN A 9 21.86 16.30 -39.09
N ARG A 10 20.66 16.85 -39.34
CA ARG A 10 20.32 18.26 -39.07
C ARG A 10 20.52 18.62 -37.60
N ASN A 11 20.17 17.72 -36.69
CA ASN A 11 20.30 17.92 -35.25
C ASN A 11 21.73 17.65 -34.72
N ARG A 12 22.68 17.25 -35.58
CA ARG A 12 24.06 16.86 -35.18
C ARG A 12 24.07 15.83 -34.04
N THR A 13 23.14 14.87 -34.08
CA THR A 13 22.87 13.92 -32.99
C THR A 13 24.06 12.98 -32.71
N TRP A 14 24.88 12.71 -33.72
CA TRP A 14 26.05 11.83 -33.60
C TRP A 14 27.21 12.25 -34.50
N GLN A 15 28.39 11.70 -34.22
CA GLN A 15 29.57 11.75 -35.08
C GLN A 15 30.10 10.34 -35.33
N LEU A 16 30.50 10.05 -36.57
CA LEU A 16 31.14 8.79 -36.93
C LEU A 16 32.57 8.77 -36.35
N VAL A 17 32.92 7.74 -35.60
CA VAL A 17 34.26 7.58 -35.00
C VAL A 17 34.77 6.13 -35.13
N PRO A 18 36.10 5.93 -35.16
CA PRO A 18 36.67 4.59 -35.10
C PRO A 18 36.27 3.88 -33.80
N ARG A 19 36.01 2.58 -33.88
CA ARG A 19 35.60 1.76 -32.73
C ARG A 19 36.67 1.77 -31.62
N PRO A 20 36.35 2.25 -30.39
CA PRO A 20 37.30 2.24 -29.28
C PRO A 20 37.51 0.82 -28.72
N PRO A 21 38.74 0.42 -28.34
CA PRO A 21 38.97 -0.87 -27.70
C PRO A 21 38.34 -0.91 -26.29
N ARG A 22 37.54 -1.95 -26.01
CA ARG A 22 36.84 -2.22 -24.73
C ARG A 22 35.62 -1.35 -24.38
N ALA A 23 35.10 -0.53 -25.30
CA ALA A 23 33.84 0.19 -25.08
C ALA A 23 32.62 -0.73 -25.30
N ASN A 24 31.57 -0.57 -24.47
CA ASN A 24 30.30 -1.27 -24.65
C ASN A 24 29.49 -0.55 -25.75
N ILE A 25 29.17 -1.25 -26.84
CA ILE A 25 28.54 -0.68 -28.04
C ILE A 25 27.08 -1.14 -28.09
N ILE A 26 26.17 -0.21 -28.27
CA ILE A 26 24.73 -0.50 -28.37
C ILE A 26 24.40 -0.84 -29.82
N SER A 27 23.82 -2.02 -30.07
CA SER A 27 23.38 -2.40 -31.43
C SER A 27 22.26 -1.47 -31.92
N GLY A 28 22.42 -0.92 -33.12
CA GLY A 28 21.43 -0.06 -33.77
C GLY A 28 20.40 -0.90 -34.53
N LYS A 29 19.16 -0.96 -34.04
CA LYS A 29 18.04 -1.64 -34.72
C LYS A 29 16.87 -0.69 -34.90
N TRP A 30 16.24 -0.70 -36.07
CA TRP A 30 14.96 -0.04 -36.29
C TRP A 30 13.84 -0.89 -35.66
N VAL A 31 13.11 -0.34 -34.70
CA VAL A 31 11.95 -1.01 -34.09
C VAL A 31 10.70 -0.19 -34.38
N PHE A 32 9.83 -0.71 -35.24
CA PHE A 32 8.49 -0.16 -35.46
C PHE A 32 7.54 -0.79 -34.45
N ARG A 33 7.18 -0.06 -33.40
CA ARG A 33 6.21 -0.51 -32.39
C ARG A 33 4.99 0.41 -32.40
N GLN A 34 3.80 -0.16 -32.54
CA GLN A 34 2.56 0.56 -32.23
C GLN A 34 2.49 0.69 -30.70
N GLN A 35 2.43 1.92 -30.18
CA GLN A 35 2.31 2.13 -28.73
C GLN A 35 0.89 1.75 -28.26
N THR A 36 0.85 0.79 -27.35
CA THR A 36 -0.31 0.45 -26.52
C THR A 36 0.17 0.33 -25.08
N ARG A 37 -0.63 0.82 -24.13
CA ARG A 37 -0.41 0.55 -22.70
C ARG A 37 -0.75 -0.91 -22.40
N PRO A 38 -0.05 -1.59 -21.48
CA PRO A 38 -0.25 -3.01 -21.21
C PRO A 38 -1.63 -3.39 -20.62
N ASP A 39 -2.40 -2.46 -20.05
CA ASP A 39 -3.63 -2.78 -19.28
C ASP A 39 -4.89 -2.02 -19.72
N GLY A 40 -4.82 -1.11 -20.70
CA GLY A 40 -5.99 -0.37 -21.18
C GLY A 40 -6.63 0.62 -20.17
N SER A 41 -5.97 0.96 -19.06
CA SER A 41 -6.51 1.89 -18.05
C SER A 41 -5.69 3.19 -17.91
N LEU A 42 -6.26 4.19 -17.21
CA LEU A 42 -5.82 5.60 -17.24
C LEU A 42 -5.20 6.04 -15.90
N GLU A 43 -3.92 6.37 -15.94
CA GLU A 43 -3.13 6.78 -14.77
C GLU A 43 -3.14 8.32 -14.59
N ARG A 44 -3.82 8.79 -13.54
CA ARG A 44 -3.88 10.17 -12.97
C ARG A 44 -4.60 11.28 -13.78
N TYR A 45 -5.77 11.68 -13.27
CA TYR A 45 -6.36 12.99 -13.53
C TYR A 45 -5.73 14.05 -12.62
N LYS A 46 -4.98 15.00 -13.19
CA LYS A 46 -4.57 16.22 -12.46
C LYS A 46 -5.52 17.37 -12.79
N ALA A 47 -6.34 17.72 -11.80
CA ALA A 47 -7.21 18.88 -11.80
C ALA A 47 -6.38 20.18 -11.73
N ARG A 48 -6.13 20.80 -12.89
CA ARG A 48 -5.63 22.19 -12.99
C ARG A 48 -6.39 23.04 -14.01
N TRP A 49 -7.24 22.38 -14.81
CA TRP A 49 -8.11 22.95 -15.84
C TRP A 49 -9.12 23.97 -15.31
N VAL A 50 -9.51 23.82 -14.04
CA VAL A 50 -10.50 24.69 -13.38
C VAL A 50 -10.05 26.15 -13.34
N LEU A 51 -8.74 26.42 -13.20
CA LEU A 51 -8.23 27.79 -13.11
C LEU A 51 -8.33 28.53 -14.46
N ALA A 52 -7.85 27.91 -15.54
CA ALA A 52 -7.92 28.49 -16.89
C ALA A 52 -9.37 28.72 -17.33
N VAL A 53 -10.28 27.79 -17.00
CA VAL A 53 -11.72 27.94 -17.25
C VAL A 53 -12.32 29.08 -16.43
N SER A 54 -12.07 29.12 -15.11
CA SER A 54 -12.63 30.14 -14.21
C SER A 54 -12.20 31.57 -14.56
N ARG A 55 -11.02 31.73 -15.18
CA ARG A 55 -10.45 33.02 -15.59
C ARG A 55 -10.63 33.30 -17.10
N ALA A 56 -11.30 32.40 -17.83
CA ALA A 56 -11.51 32.46 -19.28
C ALA A 56 -10.21 32.60 -20.12
N TRP A 57 -9.08 32.13 -19.62
CA TRP A 57 -7.78 32.26 -20.29
C TRP A 57 -7.70 31.36 -21.54
N PRO A 58 -6.98 31.80 -22.60
CA PRO A 58 -6.69 30.94 -23.74
C PRO A 58 -5.78 29.78 -23.32
N VAL A 59 -5.99 28.62 -23.94
CA VAL A 59 -5.19 27.40 -23.74
C VAL A 59 -4.74 26.90 -25.10
N HIS A 60 -3.43 26.91 -25.33
CA HIS A 60 -2.82 26.40 -26.56
C HIS A 60 -2.11 25.08 -26.31
N GLN A 61 -2.12 24.24 -27.33
CA GLN A 61 -1.36 23.01 -27.38
C GLN A 61 -0.18 23.18 -28.34
N LEU A 62 0.99 22.78 -27.89
CA LEU A 62 2.23 22.79 -28.66
C LEU A 62 2.83 21.38 -28.64
N ASP A 63 3.47 20.98 -29.72
CA ASP A 63 4.10 19.67 -29.88
C ASP A 63 5.57 19.85 -30.27
N VAL A 64 6.49 19.21 -29.54
CA VAL A 64 7.93 19.23 -29.85
C VAL A 64 8.25 18.01 -30.71
N SER A 65 8.58 18.24 -31.97
CA SER A 65 8.97 17.17 -32.88
C SER A 65 10.33 16.57 -32.48
N ASN A 66 10.36 15.25 -32.35
CA ASN A 66 11.54 14.46 -32.01
C ASN A 66 12.21 14.93 -30.70
N ALA A 67 11.43 15.12 -29.63
CA ALA A 67 11.88 15.84 -28.45
C ALA A 67 13.14 15.23 -27.79
N PHE A 68 13.26 13.90 -27.78
CA PHE A 68 14.44 13.24 -27.23
C PHE A 68 15.74 13.58 -27.97
N LEU A 69 15.69 13.94 -29.26
CA LEU A 69 16.87 14.35 -30.02
C LEU A 69 17.45 15.70 -29.61
N HIS A 70 16.75 16.47 -28.76
CA HIS A 70 17.23 17.74 -28.24
C HIS A 70 17.95 17.61 -26.89
N GLY A 71 17.84 16.47 -26.21
CA GLY A 71 18.51 16.21 -24.94
C GLY A 71 20.02 16.00 -25.12
N HIS A 72 20.84 16.59 -24.26
CA HIS A 72 22.29 16.39 -24.28
C HIS A 72 22.67 15.22 -23.37
N LEU A 73 23.51 14.32 -23.86
CA LEU A 73 24.06 13.23 -23.05
C LEU A 73 25.31 13.71 -22.32
N ALA A 74 25.39 13.46 -21.01
CA ALA A 74 26.59 13.70 -20.21
C ALA A 74 27.62 12.56 -20.35
N GLU A 75 27.15 11.38 -20.76
CA GLU A 75 27.93 10.16 -20.89
C GLU A 75 28.27 9.91 -22.37
N GLN A 76 29.42 9.27 -22.63
CA GLN A 76 29.76 8.82 -23.97
C GLN A 76 29.01 7.53 -24.28
N VAL A 77 28.07 7.60 -25.22
CA VAL A 77 27.28 6.45 -25.67
C VAL A 77 27.62 6.17 -27.14
N PHE A 78 28.01 4.94 -27.44
CA PHE A 78 28.32 4.50 -28.80
C PHE A 78 27.19 3.61 -29.32
N CYS A 79 26.72 3.84 -30.55
CA CYS A 79 25.76 2.97 -31.23
C CYS A 79 26.24 2.57 -32.62
N GLU A 80 25.84 1.38 -33.07
CA GLU A 80 26.06 0.94 -34.45
C GLU A 80 25.11 1.68 -35.40
N LEU A 81 25.51 1.80 -36.68
CA LEU A 81 24.60 2.28 -37.71
C LEU A 81 23.51 1.23 -37.94
N PRO A 82 22.26 1.65 -38.16
CA PRO A 82 21.18 0.71 -38.45
C PRO A 82 21.46 -0.15 -39.69
N THR A 83 21.01 -1.40 -39.67
CA THR A 83 21.13 -2.34 -40.78
C THR A 83 20.59 -1.75 -42.09
N GLY A 84 21.44 -1.67 -43.12
CA GLY A 84 21.13 -1.06 -44.43
C GLY A 84 21.75 0.32 -44.67
N PHE A 85 22.34 0.95 -43.65
CA PHE A 85 23.01 2.26 -43.74
C PHE A 85 24.48 2.23 -43.30
N VAL A 86 25.08 1.04 -43.22
CA VAL A 86 26.50 0.87 -42.91
C VAL A 86 27.33 1.48 -44.03
N ASP A 87 28.34 2.28 -43.67
CA ASP A 87 29.26 2.88 -44.64
C ASP A 87 30.04 1.76 -45.36
N ALA A 88 29.98 1.76 -46.70
CA ALA A 88 30.62 0.76 -47.53
C ALA A 88 32.16 0.84 -47.48
N GLU A 89 32.73 2.01 -47.17
CA GLU A 89 34.18 2.21 -47.06
C GLU A 89 34.68 1.94 -45.63
N HIS A 90 33.80 2.01 -44.63
CA HIS A 90 34.18 1.93 -43.21
C HIS A 90 33.18 1.08 -42.38
N PRO A 91 33.11 -0.25 -42.60
CA PRO A 91 32.09 -1.10 -42.00
C PRO A 91 32.20 -1.25 -40.47
N ASP A 92 33.37 -1.01 -39.88
CA ASP A 92 33.64 -1.15 -38.45
C ASP A 92 33.44 0.15 -37.64
N PHE A 93 33.00 1.24 -38.28
CA PHE A 93 32.81 2.52 -37.60
C PHE A 93 31.50 2.55 -36.82
N VAL A 94 31.52 3.29 -35.71
CA VAL A 94 30.38 3.43 -34.80
C VAL A 94 30.03 4.91 -34.61
N CYS A 95 28.77 5.18 -34.29
CA CYS A 95 28.28 6.52 -33.99
C CYS A 95 28.51 6.83 -32.51
N LEU A 96 29.26 7.88 -32.21
CA LEU A 96 29.28 8.48 -30.87
C LEU A 96 28.12 9.46 -30.76
N LEU A 97 27.19 9.18 -29.85
CA LEU A 97 26.01 10.00 -29.59
C LEU A 97 26.39 11.23 -28.75
N SER A 98 26.14 12.42 -29.29
CA SER A 98 26.26 13.69 -28.57
C SER A 98 24.93 14.11 -27.94
N ARG A 99 23.81 13.63 -28.50
CA ARG A 99 22.44 13.88 -28.03
C ARG A 99 21.69 12.57 -27.80
N SER A 100 20.65 12.62 -26.98
CA SER A 100 19.85 11.45 -26.66
C SER A 100 19.08 10.94 -27.88
N LEU A 101 18.92 9.62 -27.97
CA LEU A 101 18.18 8.93 -29.01
C LEU A 101 17.01 8.15 -28.40
N TYR A 102 15.95 7.95 -29.18
CA TYR A 102 14.81 7.13 -28.76
C TYR A 102 15.28 5.69 -28.44
N GLY A 103 14.82 5.15 -27.31
CA GLY A 103 15.22 3.81 -26.82
C GLY A 103 16.35 3.81 -25.79
N LEU A 104 17.07 4.92 -25.59
CA LEU A 104 17.99 5.05 -24.46
C LEU A 104 17.22 5.26 -23.15
N LYS A 105 17.58 4.51 -22.09
CA LYS A 105 16.94 4.61 -20.76
C LYS A 105 17.01 6.04 -20.19
N GLN A 106 18.08 6.77 -20.51
CA GLN A 106 18.34 8.13 -20.05
C GLN A 106 17.75 9.23 -20.94
N ALA A 107 17.22 8.92 -22.14
CA ALA A 107 16.74 9.92 -23.09
C ALA A 107 15.60 10.82 -22.54
N PRO A 108 14.57 10.29 -21.85
CA PRO A 108 13.51 11.13 -21.30
C PRO A 108 14.03 12.14 -20.26
N ARG A 109 15.00 11.72 -19.43
CA ARG A 109 15.62 12.58 -18.41
C ARG A 109 16.48 13.67 -19.05
N ALA A 110 17.29 13.33 -20.05
CA ALA A 110 18.15 14.28 -20.76
C ALA A 110 17.31 15.35 -21.48
N TRP A 111 16.21 14.94 -22.11
CA TRP A 111 15.23 15.86 -22.69
C TRP A 111 14.61 16.78 -21.64
N TYR A 112 14.03 16.21 -20.58
CA TYR A 112 13.39 16.98 -19.51
C TYR A 112 14.33 18.03 -18.90
N GLN A 113 15.59 17.65 -18.61
CA GLN A 113 16.59 18.57 -18.07
C GLN A 113 16.87 19.75 -19.03
N ARG A 114 16.95 19.47 -20.33
CA ARG A 114 17.22 20.49 -21.35
C ARG A 114 16.08 21.50 -21.46
N ILE A 115 14.84 21.04 -21.59
CA ILE A 115 13.69 21.94 -21.70
C ILE A 115 13.41 22.67 -20.39
N ALA A 116 13.58 22.01 -19.24
CA ALA A 116 13.44 22.66 -17.94
C ALA A 116 14.46 23.79 -17.75
N ALA A 117 15.72 23.58 -18.12
CA ALA A 117 16.76 24.62 -18.07
C ALA A 117 16.42 25.81 -19.00
N PHE A 118 15.91 25.52 -20.20
CA PHE A 118 15.46 26.57 -21.12
C PHE A 118 14.27 27.36 -20.57
N LEU A 119 13.25 26.69 -20.04
CA LEU A 119 12.09 27.34 -19.42
C LEU A 119 12.49 28.20 -18.20
N GLN A 120 13.46 27.74 -17.40
CA GLN A 120 14.03 28.53 -16.31
C GLN A 120 14.71 29.81 -16.81
N SER A 121 15.39 29.76 -17.95
CA SER A 121 15.96 30.97 -18.60
C SER A 121 14.88 31.96 -19.04
N LEU A 122 13.69 31.48 -19.37
CA LEU A 122 12.49 32.29 -19.66
C LEU A 122 11.74 32.73 -18.39
N ARG A 123 12.35 32.60 -17.20
CA ARG A 123 11.80 32.91 -15.87
C ARG A 123 10.64 32.03 -15.41
N PHE A 124 10.38 30.91 -16.08
CA PHE A 124 9.44 29.92 -15.54
C PHE A 124 10.07 29.18 -14.36
N ARG A 125 9.27 28.86 -13.34
CA ARG A 125 9.68 28.07 -12.18
C ARG A 125 8.89 26.78 -12.12
N SER A 126 9.57 25.65 -11.94
CA SER A 126 8.92 24.35 -11.74
C SER A 126 8.22 24.30 -10.37
N THR A 127 7.04 23.70 -10.31
CA THR A 127 6.29 23.58 -9.04
C THR A 127 6.77 22.41 -8.19
N ARG A 128 6.71 22.56 -6.87
CA ARG A 128 7.04 21.46 -5.93
C ARG A 128 6.05 20.30 -5.99
N SER A 129 4.77 20.60 -6.30
CA SER A 129 3.73 19.58 -6.40
C SER A 129 3.82 18.75 -7.69
N ASP A 130 4.51 19.26 -8.71
CA ASP A 130 4.62 18.63 -10.02
C ASP A 130 5.78 19.21 -10.83
N ALA A 131 6.78 18.37 -11.07
CA ALA A 131 7.99 18.74 -11.79
C ALA A 131 7.67 19.21 -13.24
N SER A 132 6.64 18.62 -13.85
CA SER A 132 6.17 18.92 -15.21
C SER A 132 5.39 20.23 -15.34
N LEU A 133 5.01 20.87 -14.24
CA LEU A 133 4.32 22.16 -14.28
C LEU A 133 5.29 23.31 -14.02
N PHE A 134 5.29 24.25 -14.95
CA PHE A 134 6.09 25.46 -14.93
C PHE A 134 5.18 26.68 -14.81
N VAL A 135 5.51 27.59 -13.90
CA VAL A 135 4.74 28.81 -13.64
C VAL A 135 5.61 30.02 -13.90
N TYR A 136 5.09 30.94 -14.70
CA TYR A 136 5.61 32.28 -14.87
C TYR A 136 4.67 33.25 -14.14
N HIS A 137 5.24 34.14 -13.34
CA HIS A 137 4.48 35.17 -12.63
C HIS A 137 5.31 36.45 -12.52
N GLN A 138 4.83 37.55 -13.12
CA GLN A 138 5.47 38.85 -13.06
C GLN A 138 4.41 39.96 -12.99
N GLY A 139 4.16 40.52 -11.81
CA GLY A 139 3.06 41.46 -11.60
C GLY A 139 1.72 40.75 -11.80
N ASP A 140 0.85 41.30 -12.65
CA ASP A 140 -0.45 40.72 -13.03
C ASP A 140 -0.34 39.66 -14.15
N ASP A 141 0.85 39.53 -14.77
CA ASP A 141 1.09 38.56 -15.84
C ASP A 141 1.38 37.17 -15.25
N THR A 142 0.51 36.22 -15.54
CA THR A 142 0.64 34.82 -15.10
C THR A 142 0.51 33.87 -16.28
N ALA A 143 1.44 32.93 -16.40
CA ALA A 143 1.34 31.84 -17.37
C ALA A 143 1.68 30.49 -16.73
N TYR A 144 0.96 29.46 -17.16
CA TYR A 144 1.14 28.08 -16.76
C TYR A 144 1.50 27.26 -17.99
N LEU A 145 2.62 26.54 -17.90
CA LEU A 145 3.08 25.62 -18.92
C LEU A 145 3.16 24.21 -18.31
N LEU A 146 2.40 23.28 -18.86
CA LEU A 146 2.44 21.87 -18.48
C LEU A 146 3.16 21.09 -19.57
N LEU A 147 4.20 20.36 -19.20
CA LEU A 147 5.02 19.54 -20.10
C LEU A 147 4.75 18.05 -19.86
N TYR A 148 4.35 17.34 -20.91
CA TYR A 148 4.27 15.88 -20.92
C TYR A 148 5.06 15.33 -22.11
N ILE A 149 6.31 14.95 -21.87
CA ILE A 149 7.24 14.45 -22.89
C ILE A 149 7.33 15.42 -24.09
N ASP A 150 6.62 15.14 -25.18
CA ASP A 150 6.65 15.92 -26.42
C ASP A 150 5.49 16.94 -26.49
N ASP A 151 4.41 16.71 -25.73
CA ASP A 151 3.24 17.58 -25.67
C ASP A 151 3.38 18.68 -24.60
N ILE A 152 3.04 19.92 -24.97
CA ILE A 152 3.05 21.08 -24.09
C ILE A 152 1.67 21.74 -24.12
N ILE A 153 1.11 22.01 -22.94
CA ILE A 153 -0.04 22.90 -22.78
C ILE A 153 0.42 24.21 -22.19
N LEU A 154 0.09 25.31 -22.86
CA LEU A 154 0.38 26.67 -22.40
C LEU A 154 -0.91 27.46 -22.24
N THR A 155 -1.09 28.06 -21.07
CA THR A 155 -2.16 29.02 -20.80
C THR A 155 -1.60 30.26 -20.12
N ALA A 156 -2.16 31.42 -20.42
CA ALA A 156 -1.66 32.70 -19.94
C ALA A 156 -2.79 33.71 -19.69
N SER A 157 -2.55 34.68 -18.81
CA SER A 157 -3.48 35.76 -18.50
C SER A 157 -3.75 36.71 -19.66
N ALA A 158 -2.82 36.82 -20.60
CA ALA A 158 -2.92 37.65 -21.80
C ALA A 158 -2.47 36.89 -23.07
N PRO A 159 -3.08 37.14 -24.24
CA PRO A 159 -2.66 36.53 -25.51
C PRO A 159 -1.19 36.83 -25.87
N ASP A 160 -0.71 38.05 -25.60
CA ASP A 160 0.69 38.44 -25.85
C ASP A 160 1.67 37.61 -25.03
N LEU A 161 1.28 37.28 -23.79
CA LEU A 161 2.05 36.44 -22.88
C LEU A 161 2.05 34.97 -23.31
N LEU A 162 1.09 34.54 -24.14
CA LEU A 162 1.08 33.23 -24.75
C LEU A 162 2.01 33.17 -25.97
N GLN A 163 2.01 34.22 -26.81
CA GLN A 163 2.84 34.26 -28.02
C GLN A 163 4.33 34.40 -27.74
N ARG A 164 4.73 35.20 -26.73
CA ARG A 164 6.16 35.44 -26.43
C ARG A 164 6.95 34.17 -26.06
N PRO A 165 6.51 33.33 -25.10
CA PRO A 165 7.19 32.06 -24.80
C PRO A 165 7.12 31.08 -25.98
N THR A 166 5.99 31.06 -26.71
CA THR A 166 5.81 30.18 -27.87
C THR A 166 6.81 30.49 -28.99
N ALA A 167 7.05 31.77 -29.28
CA ALA A 167 8.06 32.19 -30.26
C ALA A 167 9.48 31.76 -29.83
N ARG A 168 9.83 31.98 -28.56
CA ARG A 168 11.15 31.58 -28.03
C ARG A 168 11.34 30.06 -28.02
N LEU A 169 10.29 29.30 -27.70
CA LEU A 169 10.32 27.84 -27.78
C LEU A 169 10.47 27.35 -29.23
N ARG A 170 9.88 28.05 -30.20
CA ARG A 170 9.99 27.74 -31.64
C ARG A 170 11.37 28.06 -32.21
N ASP A 171 12.03 29.10 -31.71
CA ASP A 171 13.40 29.44 -32.11
C ASP A 171 14.41 28.39 -31.62
N GLU A 172 14.18 27.81 -30.44
CA GLU A 172 15.10 26.86 -29.80
C GLU A 172 14.82 25.40 -30.16
N PHE A 173 13.55 25.01 -30.22
CA PHE A 173 13.10 23.64 -30.44
C PHE A 173 12.25 23.55 -31.70
N ALA A 174 12.28 22.39 -32.35
CA ALA A 174 11.41 22.08 -33.49
C ALA A 174 9.95 21.92 -33.02
N LEU A 175 9.28 23.05 -32.83
CA LEU A 175 7.96 23.16 -32.21
C LEU A 175 6.86 23.34 -33.27
N LYS A 176 5.80 22.55 -33.17
CA LYS A 176 4.53 22.72 -33.89
C LYS A 176 3.50 23.36 -32.97
N ASP A 177 2.89 24.44 -33.41
CA ASP A 177 1.76 25.05 -32.71
C ASP A 177 0.46 24.43 -33.23
N LEU A 178 -0.23 23.69 -32.38
CA LEU A 178 -1.48 23.01 -32.70
C LEU A 178 -2.70 23.89 -32.41
N GLY A 179 -2.48 25.14 -31.98
CA GLY A 179 -3.53 26.12 -31.73
C GLY A 179 -4.32 25.82 -30.46
N PRO A 180 -5.62 26.18 -30.42
CA PRO A 180 -6.48 25.89 -29.29
C PRO A 180 -6.48 24.40 -28.94
N LEU A 181 -6.41 24.12 -27.64
CA LEU A 181 -6.44 22.76 -27.14
C LEU A 181 -7.68 22.01 -27.62
N HIS A 182 -7.45 20.93 -28.35
CA HIS A 182 -8.50 20.05 -28.87
C HIS A 182 -8.24 18.57 -28.57
N TYR A 183 -6.97 18.18 -28.34
CA TYR A 183 -6.63 16.78 -28.09
C TYR A 183 -5.37 16.63 -27.23
N PHE A 184 -5.45 16.07 -26.02
CA PHE A 184 -4.28 15.88 -25.17
C PHE A 184 -4.31 14.53 -24.47
N LEU A 185 -3.23 13.74 -24.59
CA LEU A 185 -3.11 12.41 -23.99
C LEU A 185 -4.31 11.48 -24.28
N SER A 186 -4.74 11.45 -25.53
CA SER A 186 -5.89 10.66 -25.99
C SER A 186 -7.25 11.11 -25.43
N ILE A 187 -7.35 12.35 -24.94
CA ILE A 187 -8.59 12.99 -24.51
C ILE A 187 -8.92 14.12 -25.48
N GLU A 188 -10.10 14.06 -26.09
CA GLU A 188 -10.67 15.15 -26.87
C GLU A 188 -11.21 16.23 -25.93
N VAL A 189 -10.87 17.47 -26.24
CA VAL A 189 -11.24 18.65 -25.45
C VAL A 189 -12.07 19.58 -26.31
N ILE A 190 -13.34 19.74 -25.98
CA ILE A 190 -14.23 20.70 -26.63
C ILE A 190 -14.41 21.88 -25.70
N ARG A 191 -13.96 23.06 -26.12
CA ARG A 191 -14.22 24.30 -25.39
C ARG A 191 -15.67 24.75 -25.59
N ARG A 192 -16.41 24.92 -24.49
CA ARG A 192 -17.76 25.50 -24.42
C ARG A 192 -17.72 26.83 -23.66
N ALA A 193 -18.82 27.58 -23.70
CA ALA A 193 -18.91 28.88 -23.01
C ALA A 193 -18.83 28.75 -21.48
N ASP A 194 -19.24 27.61 -20.94
CA ASP A 194 -19.29 27.26 -19.51
C ASP A 194 -18.09 26.44 -19.02
N GLY A 195 -17.22 25.97 -19.93
CA GLY A 195 -16.02 25.22 -19.57
C GLY A 195 -15.46 24.34 -20.68
N PHE A 196 -14.71 23.29 -20.30
CA PHE A 196 -14.24 22.28 -21.22
C PHE A 196 -15.07 21.01 -21.07
N PHE A 197 -15.52 20.46 -22.20
CA PHE A 197 -16.13 19.14 -22.28
C PHE A 197 -15.06 18.14 -22.73
N LEU A 198 -14.75 17.18 -21.86
CA LEU A 198 -13.74 16.16 -22.09
C LEU A 198 -14.44 14.86 -22.51
N HIS A 199 -14.01 14.27 -23.62
CA HIS A 199 -14.47 12.95 -24.03
C HIS A 199 -13.37 12.15 -24.70
N GLN A 200 -13.54 10.85 -24.82
CA GLN A 200 -12.56 9.93 -25.41
C GLN A 200 -13.16 9.13 -26.58
N GLN A 201 -14.15 9.70 -27.27
CA GLN A 201 -14.94 8.97 -28.26
C GLN A 201 -14.08 8.37 -29.38
N LYS A 202 -13.10 9.12 -29.92
CA LYS A 202 -12.17 8.59 -30.91
C LYS A 202 -11.30 7.46 -30.36
N TYR A 203 -10.77 7.61 -29.14
CA TYR A 203 -9.99 6.57 -28.49
C TYR A 203 -10.82 5.29 -28.26
N THR A 204 -12.06 5.42 -27.78
CA THR A 204 -12.98 4.29 -27.61
C THR A 204 -13.28 3.60 -28.94
N HIS A 205 -13.48 4.36 -30.02
CA HIS A 205 -13.69 3.78 -31.36
C HIS A 205 -12.44 3.08 -31.90
N GLU A 206 -11.24 3.64 -31.70
CA GLU A 206 -9.98 2.98 -32.07
C GLU A 206 -9.74 1.71 -31.26
N LEU A 207 -10.11 1.72 -29.97
CA LEU A 207 -10.02 0.56 -29.09
C LEU A 207 -11.01 -0.54 -29.52
N LEU A 208 -12.24 -0.17 -29.88
CA LEU A 208 -13.25 -1.08 -30.43
C LEU A 208 -12.78 -1.72 -31.74
N LYS A 209 -12.17 -0.94 -32.65
CA LYS A 209 -11.60 -1.46 -33.90
C LYS A 209 -10.42 -2.41 -33.68
N ARG A 210 -9.65 -2.23 -32.59
CA ARG A 210 -8.54 -3.13 -32.22
C ARG A 210 -9.00 -4.38 -31.50
N ALA A 211 -9.99 -4.26 -30.62
CA ALA A 211 -10.52 -5.37 -29.81
C ALA A 211 -11.44 -6.29 -30.62
N VAL A 212 -12.11 -5.75 -31.65
CA VAL A 212 -12.91 -6.50 -32.61
C VAL A 212 -12.26 -6.35 -33.99
N PRO A 213 -11.22 -7.15 -34.31
CA PRO A 213 -10.83 -7.31 -35.70
C PRO A 213 -12.06 -7.85 -36.46
N GLU A 214 -12.41 -7.23 -37.59
CA GLU A 214 -13.40 -7.81 -38.50
C GLU A 214 -13.01 -9.28 -38.73
N ALA A 215 -13.97 -10.17 -38.51
CA ALA A 215 -13.76 -11.61 -38.52
C ALA A 215 -13.40 -12.09 -39.93
N ASP A 216 -12.12 -12.00 -40.29
CA ASP A 216 -11.57 -12.70 -41.44
C ASP A 216 -10.95 -14.03 -40.97
N SER A 217 -11.65 -15.12 -41.28
CA SER A 217 -11.57 -16.42 -40.62
C SER A 217 -10.47 -17.34 -41.17
N THR A 218 -9.27 -16.82 -41.48
CA THR A 218 -8.27 -17.63 -42.21
C THR A 218 -6.79 -17.54 -41.77
N ARG A 219 -6.45 -17.08 -40.55
CA ARG A 219 -5.06 -17.18 -40.07
C ARG A 219 -4.92 -18.02 -38.79
N PRO A 220 -4.02 -19.04 -38.76
CA PRO A 220 -3.80 -19.84 -37.57
C PRO A 220 -3.06 -19.04 -36.50
N ALA A 221 -3.45 -19.23 -35.24
CA ALA A 221 -2.82 -18.62 -34.09
C ALA A 221 -1.36 -19.10 -33.96
N VAL A 222 -0.41 -18.15 -34.04
CA VAL A 222 1.00 -18.41 -33.75
C VAL A 222 1.14 -18.64 -32.25
N ARG A 223 1.60 -19.85 -31.87
CA ARG A 223 2.09 -20.11 -30.52
C ARG A 223 3.37 -19.31 -30.32
N CYS A 224 3.39 -18.37 -29.38
CA CYS A 224 4.65 -17.82 -28.88
C CYS A 224 5.37 -18.91 -28.09
N SER A 225 6.61 -19.20 -28.48
CA SER A 225 7.57 -19.99 -27.71
C SER A 225 7.94 -19.26 -26.42
N ALA A 226 8.16 -20.03 -25.36
CA ALA A 226 8.38 -19.56 -24.00
C ALA A 226 9.76 -18.90 -23.73
N ASP A 227 10.52 -18.57 -24.78
CA ASP A 227 11.89 -18.04 -24.66
C ASP A 227 12.00 -16.52 -24.94
N ASP A 228 10.90 -15.84 -25.29
CA ASP A 228 10.87 -14.41 -25.62
C ASP A 228 10.19 -13.52 -24.54
N ALA A 229 10.09 -13.99 -23.30
CA ALA A 229 9.67 -13.14 -22.20
C ALA A 229 10.82 -12.20 -21.79
N GLU A 230 10.92 -11.04 -22.43
CA GLU A 230 11.66 -9.92 -21.85
C GLU A 230 11.14 -9.72 -20.41
N GLU A 231 12.01 -9.84 -19.40
CA GLU A 231 11.66 -9.63 -18.00
C GLU A 231 11.01 -8.25 -17.86
N GLU A 232 9.68 -8.20 -17.71
CA GLU A 232 8.99 -6.97 -17.34
C GLU A 232 9.59 -6.49 -16.03
N VAL A 233 10.21 -5.30 -16.07
CA VAL A 233 10.86 -4.73 -14.89
C VAL A 233 9.75 -4.21 -13.97
N ASN A 234 9.70 -4.74 -12.75
CA ASN A 234 8.76 -4.28 -11.74
C ASN A 234 9.15 -2.87 -11.27
N ASP A 235 8.46 -1.86 -11.76
CA ASP A 235 8.70 -0.44 -11.43
C ASP A 235 7.95 0.02 -10.16
N HIS A 236 7.52 -0.89 -9.29
CA HIS A 236 6.83 -0.53 -8.04
C HIS A 236 7.70 0.37 -7.15
N PRO A 237 7.17 1.49 -6.60
CA PRO A 237 7.95 2.48 -5.85
C PRO A 237 8.53 1.95 -4.52
N ILE A 238 7.90 0.91 -3.96
CA ILE A 238 8.33 0.25 -2.72
C ILE A 238 9.11 -1.02 -3.05
N GLU A 239 10.36 -1.09 -2.59
CA GLU A 239 11.29 -2.18 -2.87
C GLU A 239 10.82 -3.52 -2.29
N GLU A 240 10.27 -3.52 -1.08
CA GLU A 240 9.79 -4.74 -0.42
C GLU A 240 8.64 -5.38 -1.20
N VAL A 241 7.72 -4.57 -1.74
CA VAL A 241 6.62 -5.04 -2.59
C VAL A 241 7.17 -5.56 -3.91
N ARG A 242 8.11 -4.83 -4.53
CA ARG A 242 8.75 -5.20 -5.79
C ARG A 242 9.41 -6.58 -5.74
N ASN A 243 10.05 -6.90 -4.61
CA ASN A 243 10.77 -8.17 -4.44
C ASN A 243 9.83 -9.34 -4.06
N THR A 244 8.65 -9.06 -3.49
CA THR A 244 7.76 -10.08 -2.91
C THR A 244 6.54 -10.39 -3.77
N VAL A 245 6.04 -9.43 -4.56
CA VAL A 245 4.82 -9.56 -5.35
C VAL A 245 5.16 -9.74 -6.84
N PRO A 246 4.66 -10.80 -7.51
CA PRO A 246 4.85 -10.97 -8.95
C PRO A 246 4.02 -9.94 -9.74
N ILE A 247 4.53 -9.53 -10.90
CA ILE A 247 3.84 -8.60 -11.82
C ILE A 247 2.79 -9.35 -12.66
N THR A 248 2.99 -10.64 -12.88
CA THR A 248 2.17 -11.48 -13.73
C THR A 248 0.94 -12.00 -12.97
N ASP A 249 -0.25 -11.87 -13.56
CA ASP A 249 -1.48 -12.51 -13.13
C ASP A 249 -2.09 -13.31 -14.28
N ASP A 250 -2.52 -14.55 -14.02
CA ASP A 250 -3.29 -15.34 -14.99
C ASP A 250 -4.80 -15.14 -14.74
N PRO A 251 -5.51 -14.35 -15.57
CA PRO A 251 -6.94 -14.08 -15.38
C PRO A 251 -7.82 -15.31 -15.61
N SER A 252 -7.29 -16.39 -16.21
CA SER A 252 -8.05 -17.62 -16.47
C SER A 252 -8.13 -18.57 -15.28
N GLU A 253 -7.30 -18.37 -14.25
CA GLU A 253 -7.30 -19.22 -13.06
C GLU A 253 -8.62 -19.13 -12.27
N PRO A 254 -9.23 -20.26 -11.91
CA PRO A 254 -10.45 -20.27 -11.11
C PRO A 254 -10.15 -19.76 -9.70
N SER A 255 -10.99 -18.84 -9.21
CA SER A 255 -10.85 -18.19 -7.90
C SER A 255 -12.03 -18.51 -6.98
N LEU A 256 -13.27 -18.20 -7.41
CA LEU A 256 -14.48 -18.42 -6.61
C LEU A 256 -15.11 -19.79 -6.89
N THR A 257 -14.55 -20.82 -6.26
CA THR A 257 -15.00 -22.22 -6.44
C THR A 257 -15.74 -22.75 -5.20
N ILE A 258 -16.32 -23.96 -5.29
CA ILE A 258 -16.92 -24.64 -4.13
C ILE A 258 -15.89 -24.85 -3.02
N ARG A 259 -14.65 -25.22 -3.38
CA ARG A 259 -13.56 -25.41 -2.41
C ARG A 259 -13.35 -24.15 -1.58
N THR A 260 -13.39 -22.99 -2.24
CA THR A 260 -13.25 -21.68 -1.58
C THR A 260 -14.36 -21.44 -0.56
N TRP A 261 -15.62 -21.73 -0.89
CA TRP A 261 -16.73 -21.59 0.06
C TRP A 261 -16.70 -22.60 1.20
N VAL A 262 -16.45 -23.88 0.89
CA VAL A 262 -16.44 -24.98 1.85
C VAL A 262 -15.28 -24.89 2.83
N LEU A 263 -14.12 -24.38 2.40
CA LEU A 263 -12.98 -24.15 3.30
C LEU A 263 -13.01 -22.76 3.95
N GLY A 264 -13.43 -21.74 3.21
CA GLY A 264 -13.45 -20.35 3.67
C GLY A 264 -14.47 -20.08 4.77
N MET A 265 -15.74 -20.50 4.61
CA MET A 265 -16.79 -20.22 5.60
C MET A 265 -16.49 -20.85 6.98
N PRO A 266 -16.16 -22.16 7.09
CA PRO A 266 -15.81 -22.75 8.37
C PRO A 266 -14.54 -22.15 8.98
N SER A 267 -13.55 -21.80 8.15
CA SER A 267 -12.32 -21.15 8.64
C SER A 267 -12.61 -19.79 9.25
N CYS A 268 -13.48 -19.00 8.62
CA CYS A 268 -13.95 -17.72 9.17
C CYS A 268 -14.68 -17.90 10.51
N MET A 269 -15.66 -18.82 10.57
CA MET A 269 -16.43 -19.09 11.78
C MET A 269 -15.56 -19.59 12.94
N LEU A 270 -14.65 -20.53 12.66
CA LEU A 270 -13.76 -21.11 13.65
C LEU A 270 -12.79 -20.05 14.20
N LEU A 271 -12.18 -19.26 13.31
CA LEU A 271 -11.21 -18.25 13.72
C LEU A 271 -11.88 -17.13 14.52
N ALA A 272 -13.08 -16.70 14.12
CA ALA A 272 -13.88 -15.73 14.87
C ALA A 272 -14.22 -16.23 16.27
N PHE A 273 -14.70 -17.47 16.38
CA PHE A 273 -15.03 -18.06 17.68
C PHE A 273 -13.81 -18.16 18.59
N VAL A 274 -12.70 -18.69 18.07
CA VAL A 274 -11.49 -18.92 18.87
C VAL A 274 -10.84 -17.61 19.32
N ASN A 275 -10.72 -16.62 18.42
CA ASN A 275 -10.12 -15.34 18.76
C ASN A 275 -11.01 -14.51 19.71
N GLU A 276 -12.32 -14.51 19.52
CA GLU A 276 -13.24 -13.85 20.46
C GLU A 276 -13.19 -14.53 21.84
N PHE A 277 -13.10 -15.85 21.90
CA PHE A 277 -12.95 -16.59 23.16
C PHE A 277 -11.64 -16.22 23.89
N PHE A 278 -10.52 -16.16 23.16
CA PHE A 278 -9.23 -15.80 23.77
C PHE A 278 -9.10 -14.31 24.12
N MET A 279 -9.91 -13.43 23.54
CA MET A 279 -9.90 -11.99 23.87
C MET A 279 -10.19 -11.73 25.35
N TYR A 280 -11.00 -12.58 26.01
CA TYR A 280 -11.31 -12.44 27.44
C TYR A 280 -10.21 -12.92 28.39
N ARG A 281 -9.10 -13.50 27.87
CA ARG A 281 -7.95 -13.88 28.69
C ARG A 281 -7.11 -12.66 29.04
N SER A 282 -6.55 -12.65 30.26
CA SER A 282 -5.63 -11.60 30.72
C SER A 282 -4.34 -11.54 29.89
N ASN A 283 -3.83 -12.70 29.46
CA ASN A 283 -2.79 -12.81 28.44
C ASN A 283 -3.47 -13.19 27.13
N GLN A 284 -3.66 -12.21 26.25
CA GLN A 284 -4.36 -12.39 24.99
C GLN A 284 -3.56 -13.34 24.09
N LEU A 285 -4.22 -14.39 23.62
CA LEU A 285 -3.73 -15.25 22.56
C LEU A 285 -4.56 -14.95 21.31
N SER A 286 -3.92 -14.72 20.17
CA SER A 286 -4.62 -14.57 18.89
C SER A 286 -4.05 -15.55 17.88
N ILE A 287 -4.95 -16.23 17.18
CA ILE A 287 -4.60 -17.08 16.06
C ILE A 287 -4.68 -16.22 14.79
N GLY A 288 -3.55 -16.12 14.08
CA GLY A 288 -3.48 -15.42 12.81
C GLY A 288 -4.02 -16.26 11.65
N THR A 289 -4.34 -15.59 10.54
CA THR A 289 -4.81 -16.21 9.28
C THR A 289 -3.81 -17.17 8.66
N VAL A 290 -2.52 -17.03 8.99
CA VAL A 290 -1.42 -17.91 8.56
C VAL A 290 -1.70 -19.38 8.92
N VAL A 291 -2.36 -19.67 10.05
CA VAL A 291 -2.70 -21.05 10.42
C VAL A 291 -3.69 -21.66 9.43
N VAL A 292 -4.69 -20.90 9.02
CA VAL A 292 -5.63 -21.33 7.98
C VAL A 292 -4.88 -21.53 6.66
N GLN A 293 -4.03 -20.57 6.28
CA GLN A 293 -3.20 -20.65 5.08
C GLN A 293 -2.35 -21.94 5.02
N ILE A 294 -1.81 -22.41 6.14
CA ILE A 294 -1.05 -23.67 6.17
C ILE A 294 -1.98 -24.87 6.12
N ALA A 295 -3.07 -24.85 6.90
CA ALA A 295 -3.99 -25.98 7.04
C ALA A 295 -4.81 -26.24 5.76
N THR A 296 -5.17 -25.21 5.01
CA THR A 296 -6.03 -25.35 3.83
C THR A 296 -5.30 -25.86 2.59
N LEU A 297 -3.97 -25.77 2.54
CA LEU A 297 -3.20 -26.30 1.41
C LEU A 297 -3.35 -27.82 1.21
N PRO A 298 -3.07 -28.69 2.22
CA PRO A 298 -3.22 -30.13 2.04
C PRO A 298 -4.68 -30.54 1.82
N ILE A 299 -5.63 -29.87 2.49
CA ILE A 299 -7.07 -30.14 2.34
C ILE A 299 -7.53 -29.74 0.92
N GLY A 300 -7.12 -28.58 0.43
CA GLY A 300 -7.44 -28.10 -0.92
C GLY A 300 -6.85 -29.00 -2.01
N ARG A 301 -5.60 -29.45 -1.86
CA ARG A 301 -4.98 -30.43 -2.77
C ARG A 301 -5.68 -31.78 -2.72
N PHE A 302 -6.06 -32.25 -1.53
CA PHE A 302 -6.85 -33.47 -1.39
C PHE A 302 -8.20 -33.35 -2.10
N MET A 303 -8.96 -32.27 -1.86
CA MET A 303 -10.22 -31.99 -2.55
C MET A 303 -10.04 -31.90 -4.07
N ALA A 304 -8.94 -31.31 -4.56
CA ALA A 304 -8.61 -31.28 -5.98
C ALA A 304 -8.38 -32.67 -6.58
N SER A 305 -7.79 -33.60 -5.82
CA SER A 305 -7.57 -34.99 -6.27
C SER A 305 -8.81 -35.89 -6.12
N ALA A 306 -9.67 -35.62 -5.13
CA ALA A 306 -10.76 -36.51 -4.73
C ALA A 306 -12.12 -36.13 -5.34
N LEU A 307 -12.36 -34.85 -5.64
CA LEU A 307 -13.66 -34.39 -6.14
C LEU A 307 -13.79 -34.60 -7.66
N PRO A 308 -14.95 -35.07 -8.15
CA PRO A 308 -15.18 -35.26 -9.59
C PRO A 308 -15.32 -33.92 -10.33
N ALA A 309 -14.82 -33.84 -11.56
CA ALA A 309 -14.95 -32.66 -12.44
C ALA A 309 -16.38 -32.46 -13.02
N LYS A 310 -17.41 -33.01 -12.37
CA LYS A 310 -18.78 -33.02 -12.89
C LYS A 310 -19.42 -31.64 -12.74
N LEU A 311 -20.04 -31.16 -13.81
CA LEU A 311 -20.91 -29.98 -13.80
C LEU A 311 -22.26 -30.33 -13.19
N ILE A 312 -22.62 -29.63 -12.10
CA ILE A 312 -23.92 -29.75 -11.45
C ILE A 312 -24.77 -28.58 -11.92
N ARG A 313 -25.96 -28.89 -12.47
CA ARG A 313 -26.98 -27.90 -12.82
C ARG A 313 -27.96 -27.77 -11.66
N VAL A 314 -28.14 -26.55 -11.16
CA VAL A 314 -29.13 -26.26 -10.10
C VAL A 314 -30.52 -26.23 -10.74
N PRO A 315 -31.44 -27.14 -10.35
CA PRO A 315 -32.81 -27.08 -10.85
C PRO A 315 -33.46 -25.75 -10.41
N LEU A 316 -34.24 -25.14 -11.30
CA LEU A 316 -34.95 -23.85 -11.18
C LEU A 316 -34.16 -22.55 -11.44
N VAL A 317 -32.84 -22.49 -11.26
CA VAL A 317 -32.09 -21.21 -11.36
C VAL A 317 -31.26 -21.09 -12.65
N GLY A 318 -31.17 -22.15 -13.46
CA GLY A 318 -30.38 -22.14 -14.70
C GLY A 318 -28.86 -22.05 -14.49
N TRP A 319 -28.40 -21.99 -13.24
CA TRP A 319 -26.98 -21.95 -12.88
C TRP A 319 -26.35 -23.34 -12.96
N SER A 320 -25.14 -23.39 -13.52
CA SER A 320 -24.30 -24.60 -13.53
C SER A 320 -22.93 -24.28 -12.96
N PHE A 321 -22.44 -25.12 -12.04
CA PHE A 321 -21.10 -24.98 -11.49
C PHE A 321 -20.33 -26.30 -11.55
N ALA A 322 -19.01 -26.23 -11.71
CA ALA A 322 -18.13 -27.39 -11.66
C ALA A 322 -17.73 -27.69 -10.21
N LEU A 323 -17.85 -28.95 -9.80
CA LEU A 323 -17.46 -29.37 -8.44
C LEU A 323 -15.93 -29.33 -8.23
N ASN A 324 -15.20 -29.62 -9.31
CA ASN A 324 -13.74 -29.54 -9.36
C ASN A 324 -13.31 -28.88 -10.69
N PRO A 325 -13.05 -27.56 -10.71
CA PRO A 325 -12.70 -26.84 -11.93
C PRO A 325 -11.24 -27.05 -12.38
N GLY A 326 -10.40 -27.69 -11.57
CA GLY A 326 -8.98 -27.89 -11.88
C GLY A 326 -8.10 -28.09 -10.64
N PRO A 327 -6.77 -28.00 -10.76
CA PRO A 327 -5.87 -28.04 -9.61
C PRO A 327 -6.21 -26.94 -8.60
N PHE A 328 -5.77 -27.10 -7.35
CA PHE A 328 -5.99 -26.10 -6.30
C PHE A 328 -5.11 -24.88 -6.57
N SER A 329 -5.72 -23.76 -6.95
CA SER A 329 -5.01 -22.57 -7.42
C SER A 329 -4.52 -21.69 -6.26
N LEU A 330 -3.57 -20.81 -6.58
CA LEU A 330 -3.12 -19.75 -5.67
C LEU A 330 -4.29 -18.82 -5.29
N LYS A 331 -5.15 -18.49 -6.26
CA LYS A 331 -6.31 -17.59 -6.08
C LYS A 331 -7.37 -18.16 -5.14
N GLU A 332 -7.71 -19.44 -5.27
CA GLU A 332 -8.61 -20.11 -4.31
C GLU A 332 -8.02 -20.06 -2.90
N HIS A 333 -6.74 -20.36 -2.78
CA HIS A 333 -6.06 -20.36 -1.48
C HIS A 333 -6.01 -18.96 -0.83
N CYS A 334 -5.75 -17.94 -1.64
CA CYS A 334 -5.79 -16.54 -1.24
C CYS A 334 -7.19 -16.15 -0.74
N LEU A 335 -8.24 -16.46 -1.51
CA LEU A 335 -9.62 -16.16 -1.12
C LEU A 335 -10.04 -16.87 0.18
N ILE A 336 -9.69 -18.14 0.36
CA ILE A 336 -9.97 -18.86 1.62
C ILE A 336 -9.34 -18.14 2.82
N THR A 337 -8.11 -17.63 2.65
CA THR A 337 -7.39 -16.91 3.70
C THR A 337 -8.00 -15.53 3.95
N ILE A 338 -8.50 -14.85 2.92
CA ILE A 338 -9.26 -13.59 3.06
C ILE A 338 -10.56 -13.84 3.84
N PHE A 339 -11.29 -14.92 3.54
CA PHE A 339 -12.47 -15.34 4.31
C PHE A 339 -12.13 -15.54 5.79
N ALA A 340 -11.04 -16.26 6.09
CA ALA A 340 -10.58 -16.41 7.46
C ALA A 340 -10.21 -15.07 8.11
N GLY A 341 -9.53 -14.19 7.37
CA GLY A 341 -9.16 -12.85 7.82
C GLY A 341 -10.34 -11.98 8.22
N ALA A 342 -11.45 -12.08 7.49
CA ALA A 342 -12.69 -11.38 7.83
C ALA A 342 -13.25 -11.79 9.21
N GLY A 343 -12.97 -13.02 9.66
CA GLY A 343 -13.34 -13.51 11.00
C GLY A 343 -12.21 -13.38 12.04
N ALA A 344 -10.98 -13.05 11.65
CA ALA A 344 -9.84 -13.10 12.56
C ALA A 344 -9.87 -11.99 13.64
N SER A 345 -10.48 -10.84 13.35
CA SER A 345 -10.59 -9.72 14.27
C SER A 345 -11.79 -9.87 15.22
N GLY A 346 -11.56 -9.62 16.51
CA GLY A 346 -12.64 -9.57 17.51
C GLY A 346 -13.68 -8.48 17.19
N VAL A 347 -14.93 -8.73 17.58
CA VAL A 347 -16.04 -7.85 17.23
C VAL A 347 -16.18 -6.79 18.33
N TYR A 348 -15.91 -5.52 18.02
CA TYR A 348 -15.92 -4.44 19.02
C TYR A 348 -17.24 -4.35 19.80
N ALA A 349 -18.39 -4.57 19.15
CA ALA A 349 -19.70 -4.59 19.79
C ALA A 349 -19.83 -5.67 20.88
N MET A 350 -19.06 -6.75 20.82
CA MET A 350 -19.07 -7.79 21.85
C MET A 350 -18.56 -7.26 23.19
N ASN A 351 -17.64 -6.29 23.19
CA ASN A 351 -17.24 -5.61 24.42
C ASN A 351 -18.41 -4.87 25.08
N ILE A 352 -19.27 -4.22 24.29
CA ILE A 352 -20.46 -3.52 24.81
C ILE A 352 -21.41 -4.56 25.45
N ILE A 353 -21.67 -5.66 24.76
CA ILE A 353 -22.54 -6.73 25.24
C ILE A 353 -21.97 -7.36 26.52
N ALA A 354 -20.66 -7.63 26.55
CA ALA A 354 -19.96 -8.16 27.71
C ALA A 354 -20.01 -7.18 28.89
N ILE A 355 -19.83 -5.88 28.64
CA ILE A 355 -19.92 -4.84 29.67
C ILE A 355 -21.31 -4.84 30.31
N VAL A 356 -22.36 -4.85 29.50
CA VAL A 356 -23.74 -4.84 30.00
C VAL A 356 -24.08 -6.11 30.79
N LYS A 357 -23.65 -7.28 30.33
CA LYS A 357 -23.88 -8.55 31.03
C LYS A 357 -23.06 -8.70 32.31
N VAL A 358 -21.77 -8.37 32.27
CA VAL A 358 -20.82 -8.66 33.36
C VAL A 358 -20.82 -7.57 34.43
N PHE A 359 -20.78 -6.30 34.02
CA PHE A 359 -20.63 -5.16 34.95
C PHE A 359 -21.97 -4.54 35.34
N TYR A 360 -22.93 -4.52 34.42
CA TYR A 360 -24.28 -3.98 34.67
C TYR A 360 -25.33 -5.07 34.95
N LYS A 361 -24.93 -6.35 34.96
CA LYS A 361 -25.77 -7.51 35.32
C LYS A 361 -27.11 -7.57 34.59
N ARG A 362 -27.16 -7.05 33.36
CA ARG A 362 -28.37 -6.99 32.54
C ARG A 362 -28.31 -7.98 31.39
N GLU A 363 -29.43 -8.64 31.14
CA GLU A 363 -29.61 -9.45 29.94
C GLU A 363 -30.00 -8.58 28.75
N ILE A 364 -29.32 -8.80 27.62
CA ILE A 364 -29.65 -8.19 26.33
C ILE A 364 -30.28 -9.28 25.47
N ASN A 365 -31.38 -8.94 24.79
CA ASN A 365 -32.00 -9.81 23.80
C ASN A 365 -30.97 -10.20 22.72
N ALA A 366 -30.82 -11.50 22.46
CA ALA A 366 -29.84 -12.03 21.51
C ALA A 366 -29.95 -11.42 20.11
N TYR A 367 -31.16 -11.14 19.62
CA TYR A 367 -31.38 -10.51 18.31
C TYR A 367 -30.87 -9.07 18.29
N ALA A 368 -31.11 -8.29 19.35
CA ALA A 368 -30.60 -6.94 19.47
C ALA A 368 -29.07 -6.92 19.56
N ALA A 369 -28.47 -7.87 20.28
CA ALA A 369 -27.03 -8.06 20.34
C ALA A 369 -26.44 -8.41 18.97
N MET A 370 -27.09 -9.30 18.20
CA MET A 370 -26.67 -9.67 16.86
C MET A 370 -26.77 -8.49 15.88
N LEU A 371 -27.85 -7.71 15.92
CA LEU A 371 -27.98 -6.50 15.11
C LEU A 371 -26.92 -5.45 15.46
N LEU A 372 -26.61 -5.26 16.75
CA LEU A 372 -25.54 -4.37 17.17
C LEU A 372 -24.18 -4.84 16.64
N ALA A 373 -23.88 -6.14 16.74
CA ALA A 373 -22.66 -6.72 16.18
C ALA A 373 -22.57 -6.52 14.66
N GLN A 374 -23.65 -6.83 13.93
CA GLN A 374 -23.67 -6.74 12.48
C GLN A 374 -23.57 -5.29 11.97
N THR A 375 -24.28 -4.35 12.58
CA THR A 375 -24.23 -2.93 12.20
C THR A 375 -22.85 -2.34 12.37
N THR A 376 -22.14 -2.65 13.47
CA THR A 376 -20.76 -2.18 13.67
C THR A 376 -19.77 -2.75 12.64
N GLN A 377 -19.93 -4.01 12.25
CA GLN A 377 -19.09 -4.64 11.22
C GLN A 377 -19.38 -4.07 9.82
N LEU A 378 -20.66 -3.92 9.45
CA LEU A 378 -21.06 -3.34 8.17
C LEU A 378 -20.57 -1.89 8.02
N LEU A 379 -20.58 -1.12 9.12
CA LEU A 379 -20.00 0.23 9.13
C LEU A 379 -18.50 0.20 8.78
N GLY A 380 -17.73 -0.71 9.39
CA GLY A 380 -16.31 -0.86 9.12
C GLY A 380 -15.99 -1.19 7.66
N TYR A 381 -16.71 -2.17 7.08
CA TYR A 381 -16.56 -2.50 5.66
C TYR A 381 -17.04 -1.36 4.74
N GLY A 382 -18.06 -0.60 5.15
CA GLY A 382 -18.52 0.59 4.42
C GLY A 382 -17.43 1.68 4.34
N TRP A 383 -16.75 1.95 5.46
CA TRP A 383 -15.61 2.88 5.48
C TRP A 383 -14.43 2.39 4.65
N ALA A 384 -14.10 1.10 4.73
CA ALA A 384 -13.05 0.51 3.90
C ALA A 384 -13.36 0.64 2.40
N GLY A 385 -14.63 0.45 2.01
CA GLY A 385 -15.09 0.67 0.63
C GLY A 385 -15.00 2.13 0.20
N LEU A 386 -15.43 3.07 1.04
CA LEU A 386 -15.38 4.51 0.75
C LEU A 386 -13.95 5.02 0.55
N PHE A 387 -12.99 4.48 1.32
CA PHE A 387 -11.58 4.86 1.24
C PHE A 387 -10.73 3.93 0.36
N ARG A 388 -11.33 2.98 -0.37
CA ARG A 388 -10.61 2.02 -1.24
C ARG A 388 -9.65 2.71 -2.20
N THR A 389 -10.06 3.81 -2.82
CA THR A 389 -9.23 4.56 -3.77
C THR A 389 -7.94 5.11 -3.13
N TYR A 390 -7.97 5.42 -1.84
CA TYR A 390 -6.82 5.97 -1.13
C TYR A 390 -5.99 4.90 -0.44
N LEU A 391 -6.64 3.89 0.14
CA LEU A 391 -5.99 2.86 0.97
C LEU A 391 -5.56 1.61 0.21
N VAL A 392 -6.19 1.32 -0.94
CA VAL A 392 -5.99 0.09 -1.72
C VAL A 392 -5.44 0.40 -3.11
N ASP A 393 -6.04 1.34 -3.84
CA ASP A 393 -5.61 1.65 -5.22
C ASP A 393 -4.30 2.45 -5.28
N SER A 394 -3.84 3.02 -4.17
CA SER A 394 -2.58 3.79 -4.10
C SER A 394 -1.37 2.87 -3.91
N ALA A 395 -0.46 2.85 -4.88
CA ALA A 395 0.79 2.06 -4.82
C ALA A 395 1.73 2.44 -3.67
N TYR A 396 1.57 3.62 -3.07
CA TYR A 396 2.37 4.05 -1.91
C TYR A 396 1.81 3.54 -0.58
N MET A 397 0.55 3.10 -0.55
CA MET A 397 -0.08 2.55 0.65
C MET A 397 0.10 1.03 0.64
N TRP A 398 1.01 0.53 1.48
CA TRP A 398 1.31 -0.90 1.57
C TRP A 398 1.22 -1.39 3.02
N TRP A 399 0.94 -2.68 3.17
CA TRP A 399 0.70 -3.32 4.46
C TRP A 399 1.76 -4.41 4.68
N PRO A 400 2.78 -4.16 5.52
CA PRO A 400 3.92 -5.09 5.67
C PRO A 400 3.51 -6.51 6.07
N LEU A 401 2.50 -6.65 6.93
CA LEU A 401 1.97 -7.95 7.37
C LEU A 401 1.40 -8.79 6.21
N ASN A 402 0.85 -8.15 5.17
CA ASN A 402 0.32 -8.85 4.00
C ASN A 402 1.45 -9.40 3.12
N LEU A 403 2.63 -8.74 3.08
CA LEU A 403 3.79 -9.25 2.34
C LEU A 403 4.30 -10.57 2.91
N VAL A 404 4.20 -10.76 4.23
CA VAL A 404 4.52 -12.04 4.88
C VAL A 404 3.59 -13.15 4.38
N GLN A 405 2.29 -12.86 4.25
CA GLN A 405 1.30 -13.83 3.73
C GLN A 405 1.56 -14.15 2.25
N VAL A 406 1.83 -13.14 1.42
CA VAL A 406 2.17 -13.32 -0.01
C VAL A 406 3.42 -14.18 -0.16
N THR A 407 4.47 -13.90 0.61
CA THR A 407 5.70 -14.69 0.58
C THR A 407 5.44 -16.16 0.94
N LEU A 408 4.58 -16.42 1.93
CA LEU A 408 4.18 -17.77 2.30
C LEU A 408 3.35 -18.46 1.21
N PHE A 409 2.41 -17.75 0.56
CA PHE A 409 1.66 -18.29 -0.57
C PHE A 409 2.58 -18.75 -1.71
N ARG A 410 3.54 -17.90 -2.06
CA ARG A 410 4.56 -18.20 -3.06
C ARG A 410 5.39 -19.41 -2.66
N ALA A 411 5.89 -19.47 -1.42
CA ALA A 411 6.67 -20.60 -0.93
C ALA A 411 5.90 -21.95 -0.95
N MET A 412 4.56 -21.92 -0.89
CA MET A 412 3.72 -23.13 -0.89
C MET A 412 3.27 -23.58 -2.29
N HIS A 413 3.13 -22.66 -3.24
CA HIS A 413 2.59 -22.93 -4.58
C HIS A 413 3.62 -22.85 -5.70
N GLU A 414 4.68 -22.07 -5.55
CA GLU A 414 5.76 -21.99 -6.56
C GLU A 414 6.66 -23.25 -6.48
N GLU A 415 7.00 -23.80 -7.64
CA GLU A 415 7.99 -24.88 -7.74
C GLU A 415 9.40 -24.31 -7.58
N GLU A 416 10.11 -24.73 -6.53
CA GLU A 416 11.47 -24.28 -6.25
C GLU A 416 12.51 -25.18 -6.95
N LYS A 417 13.33 -24.58 -7.83
CA LYS A 417 14.51 -25.25 -8.39
C LYS A 417 15.57 -25.40 -7.30
N ARG A 418 15.77 -26.64 -6.84
CA ARG A 418 16.71 -26.96 -5.75
C ARG A 418 18.17 -26.84 -6.19
N THR A 419 18.91 -25.92 -5.58
CA THR A 419 20.38 -25.91 -5.66
C THR A 419 20.97 -27.01 -4.78
N LYS A 420 21.94 -27.78 -5.29
CA LYS A 420 22.59 -28.86 -4.52
C LYS A 420 23.19 -28.30 -3.22
N GLY A 421 22.84 -28.92 -2.09
CA GLY A 421 23.37 -28.57 -0.76
C GLY A 421 22.55 -27.56 0.04
N GLN A 422 21.50 -26.96 -0.53
CA GLN A 422 20.61 -26.05 0.19
C GLN A 422 19.30 -26.72 0.60
N LEU A 423 18.73 -26.27 1.72
CA LEU A 423 17.38 -26.61 2.16
C LEU A 423 16.36 -25.90 1.25
N THR A 424 15.25 -26.57 0.94
CA THR A 424 14.13 -25.88 0.28
C THR A 424 13.42 -24.95 1.26
N ARG A 425 12.70 -23.94 0.77
CA ARG A 425 11.90 -23.01 1.59
C ARG A 425 10.92 -23.76 2.49
N LEU A 426 10.26 -24.78 1.95
CA LEU A 426 9.30 -25.61 2.70
C LEU A 426 9.99 -26.45 3.79
N GLN A 427 11.17 -27.02 3.52
CA GLN A 427 11.94 -27.76 4.52
C GLN A 427 12.39 -26.87 5.67
N PHE A 428 12.93 -25.69 5.35
CA PHE A 428 13.31 -24.70 6.34
C PHE A 428 12.11 -24.27 7.19
N PHE A 429 10.97 -23.99 6.55
CA PHE A 429 9.73 -23.65 7.23
C PHE A 429 9.29 -24.73 8.23
N ILE A 430 9.29 -26.01 7.82
CA ILE A 430 8.91 -27.13 8.71
C ILE A 430 9.88 -27.25 9.90
N ILE A 431 11.18 -27.11 9.67
CA ILE A 431 12.19 -27.15 10.75
C ILE A 431 11.90 -26.04 11.76
N VAL A 432 11.73 -24.79 11.29
CA VAL A 432 11.44 -23.65 12.18
C VAL A 432 10.11 -23.83 12.90
N LEU A 433 9.08 -24.37 12.25
CA LEU A 433 7.78 -24.65 12.86
C LEU A 433 7.92 -25.64 14.04
N VAL A 434 8.62 -26.76 13.82
CA VAL A 434 8.82 -27.80 14.85
C VAL A 434 9.70 -27.28 15.99
N CYS A 435 10.81 -26.61 15.69
CA CYS A 435 11.67 -26.01 16.69
C CYS A 435 10.94 -24.95 17.52
N SER A 436 10.13 -24.10 16.88
CA SER A 436 9.33 -23.08 17.57
C SER A 436 8.28 -23.73 18.46
N PHE A 437 7.54 -24.74 17.96
CA PHE A 437 6.57 -25.48 18.76
C PHE A 437 7.20 -26.10 20.02
N ALA A 438 8.35 -26.76 19.87
CA ALA A 438 9.09 -27.32 20.99
C ALA A 438 9.58 -26.24 21.97
N TYR A 439 10.04 -25.09 21.45
CA TYR A 439 10.46 -23.95 22.26
C TYR A 439 9.30 -23.39 23.09
N TYR A 440 8.15 -23.10 22.47
CA TYR A 440 7.01 -22.47 23.14
C TYR A 440 6.41 -23.32 24.28
N LEU A 441 6.60 -24.65 24.26
CA LEU A 441 6.21 -25.53 25.37
C LEU A 441 6.91 -25.14 26.67
N ILE A 442 8.14 -24.62 26.59
CA ILE A 442 8.95 -24.27 27.76
C ILE A 442 8.37 -23.03 28.47
N PRO A 443 8.34 -21.82 27.88
CA PRO A 443 7.87 -20.65 28.59
C PRO A 443 6.36 -20.62 28.77
N SER A 444 5.58 -21.39 28.00
CA SER A 444 4.11 -21.36 28.09
C SER A 444 3.52 -22.37 29.06
N TYR A 445 4.17 -23.53 29.25
CA TYR A 445 3.63 -24.63 30.06
C TYR A 445 4.59 -25.13 31.13
N LEU A 446 5.82 -25.50 30.75
CA LEU A 446 6.76 -26.14 31.68
C LEU A 446 7.37 -25.16 32.70
N PHE A 447 7.73 -23.96 32.26
CA PHE A 447 8.35 -22.94 33.10
C PHE A 447 7.81 -21.52 32.79
N PRO A 448 6.57 -21.21 33.22
CA PRO A 448 5.93 -19.92 32.96
C PRO A 448 6.71 -18.70 33.47
N ALA A 449 7.58 -18.86 34.47
CA ALA A 449 8.41 -17.78 34.98
C ALA A 449 9.42 -17.24 33.93
N ALA A 450 9.78 -18.04 32.91
CA ALA A 450 10.61 -17.58 31.80
C ALA A 450 9.96 -16.49 30.94
N SER A 451 8.62 -16.32 31.02
CA SER A 451 7.92 -15.26 30.29
C SER A 451 8.29 -13.86 30.78
N THR A 452 8.62 -13.70 32.08
CA THR A 452 8.93 -12.39 32.68
C THR A 452 9.99 -12.52 33.78
N LEU A 453 11.26 -12.50 33.38
CA LEU A 453 12.41 -12.48 34.27
C LEU A 453 12.74 -11.03 34.66
N SER A 454 12.20 -10.59 35.79
CA SER A 454 12.42 -9.24 36.32
C SER A 454 13.65 -9.18 37.24
N ALA A 455 14.80 -8.77 36.69
CA ALA A 455 16.07 -8.75 37.42
C ALA A 455 16.01 -7.87 38.68
N LEU A 456 15.39 -6.68 38.59
CA LEU A 456 15.22 -5.77 39.73
C LEU A 456 14.40 -6.39 40.87
N CYS A 457 13.38 -7.18 40.56
CA CYS A 457 12.57 -7.86 41.57
C CYS A 457 13.35 -8.96 42.30
N TRP A 458 14.33 -9.58 41.64
CA TRP A 458 15.19 -10.59 42.26
C TRP A 458 16.23 -9.99 43.22
N PHE A 459 16.83 -8.87 42.85
CA PHE A 459 17.79 -8.18 43.71
C PHE A 459 17.12 -7.45 44.88
N PHE A 460 15.92 -6.90 44.69
CA PHE A 460 15.22 -6.10 45.69
C PHE A 460 13.85 -6.70 46.06
N LYS A 461 13.88 -7.86 46.71
CA LYS A 461 12.66 -8.62 47.05
C LYS A 461 11.73 -7.89 48.02
N ASP A 462 12.27 -7.14 48.97
CA ASP A 462 11.46 -6.51 50.04
C ASP A 462 11.01 -5.08 49.71
N SER A 463 11.49 -4.49 48.62
CA SER A 463 11.18 -3.12 48.24
C SER A 463 9.98 -3.06 47.31
N VAL A 464 8.86 -2.54 47.82
CA VAL A 464 7.63 -2.31 47.03
C VAL A 464 7.91 -1.43 45.82
N THR A 465 8.71 -0.38 45.99
CA THR A 465 9.09 0.55 44.91
C THR A 465 9.91 -0.15 43.83
N ALA A 466 10.87 -1.00 44.22
CA ALA A 466 11.67 -1.75 43.26
C ALA A 466 10.81 -2.77 42.50
N GLN A 467 9.84 -3.40 43.16
CA GLN A 467 8.88 -4.28 42.49
C GLN A 467 7.94 -3.52 41.54
N GLN A 468 7.47 -2.33 41.91
CA GLN A 468 6.64 -1.48 41.04
C GLN A 468 7.39 -1.02 39.79
N ILE A 469 8.69 -0.72 39.91
CA ILE A 469 9.54 -0.33 38.78
C ILE A 469 9.93 -1.54 37.93
N GLY A 470 10.33 -2.64 38.58
CA GLY A 470 10.98 -3.77 37.94
C GLY A 470 10.06 -4.86 37.41
N SER A 471 8.86 -5.03 37.98
CA SER A 471 7.97 -6.13 37.60
C SER A 471 7.43 -5.96 36.19
N GLY A 472 7.64 -6.96 35.33
CA GLY A 472 7.11 -6.97 33.96
C GLY A 472 5.60 -7.18 33.85
N LEU A 473 4.98 -7.86 34.84
CA LEU A 473 3.54 -8.18 34.80
C LEU A 473 2.66 -7.17 35.56
N LYS A 474 3.17 -6.61 36.66
CA LYS A 474 2.40 -5.75 37.59
C LYS A 474 3.03 -4.38 37.79
N GLY A 475 4.13 -4.09 37.10
CA GLY A 475 4.91 -2.86 37.24
C GLY A 475 5.29 -2.29 35.88
N LEU A 476 6.30 -1.42 35.88
CA LEU A 476 6.78 -0.74 34.67
C LEU A 476 7.72 -1.64 33.81
N GLY A 477 8.18 -2.76 34.35
CA GLY A 477 9.00 -3.73 33.62
C GLY A 477 10.45 -3.29 33.34
N VAL A 478 10.99 -2.32 34.06
CA VAL A 478 12.39 -1.87 33.87
C VAL A 478 13.34 -3.02 34.25
N GLY A 479 14.21 -3.41 33.32
CA GLY A 479 15.12 -4.55 33.53
C GLY A 479 14.40 -5.91 33.61
N SER A 480 13.18 -6.00 33.08
CA SER A 480 12.47 -7.25 32.89
C SER A 480 12.68 -7.78 31.48
N PHE A 481 13.05 -9.05 31.38
CA PHE A 481 13.29 -9.74 30.10
C PHE A 481 12.36 -10.93 29.97
N GLY A 482 11.72 -11.09 28.83
CA GLY A 482 10.93 -12.27 28.50
C GLY A 482 11.67 -13.16 27.53
N LEU A 483 11.66 -14.47 27.77
CA LEU A 483 12.08 -15.47 26.77
C LEU A 483 10.88 -15.96 25.93
N ASP A 484 9.66 -15.62 26.34
CA ASP A 484 8.46 -15.90 25.55
C ASP A 484 8.32 -14.90 24.40
N TRP A 485 8.37 -15.39 23.16
CA TRP A 485 8.18 -14.55 21.99
C TRP A 485 6.78 -13.93 21.92
N ASN A 486 5.73 -14.56 22.48
CA ASN A 486 4.41 -13.91 22.54
C ASN A 486 4.44 -12.66 23.43
N THR A 487 5.22 -12.70 24.51
CA THR A 487 5.41 -11.54 25.40
C THR A 487 6.22 -10.44 24.70
N ILE A 488 7.26 -10.80 23.95
CA ILE A 488 8.09 -9.83 23.18
C ILE A 488 7.27 -9.22 22.02
N ALA A 489 6.59 -10.06 21.26
CA ALA A 489 5.85 -9.69 20.07
C ALA A 489 4.56 -8.95 20.44
N GLY A 490 3.95 -9.20 21.60
CA GLY A 490 2.69 -8.58 22.04
C GLY A 490 2.70 -7.05 22.06
N PHE A 491 3.86 -6.41 22.13
CA PHE A 491 3.98 -4.95 22.08
C PHE A 491 3.78 -4.36 20.67
N ILE A 492 4.27 -5.02 19.61
CA ILE A 492 4.26 -4.51 18.21
C ILE A 492 3.50 -5.43 17.24
N GLY A 493 3.02 -6.59 17.72
CA GLY A 493 2.42 -7.65 16.92
C GLY A 493 3.48 -8.55 16.28
N ASN A 494 4.16 -8.07 15.23
CA ASN A 494 5.23 -8.83 14.56
C ASN A 494 6.45 -7.93 14.29
N PRO A 495 7.45 -7.94 15.18
CA PRO A 495 8.61 -7.06 15.07
C PRO A 495 9.49 -7.38 13.85
N LEU A 496 9.38 -8.59 13.27
CA LEU A 496 10.13 -8.97 12.07
C LEU A 496 9.53 -8.38 10.79
N ALA A 497 8.23 -8.08 10.79
CA ALA A 497 7.54 -7.50 9.64
C ALA A 497 7.52 -5.97 9.68
N SER A 498 7.70 -5.36 10.85
CA SER A 498 7.66 -3.91 11.02
C SER A 498 9.02 -3.26 10.71
N PRO A 499 9.07 -2.14 9.96
CA PRO A 499 10.30 -1.40 9.72
C PRO A 499 10.95 -0.91 11.03
N ALA A 500 12.29 -0.94 11.08
CA ALA A 500 13.04 -0.57 12.28
C ALA A 500 12.73 0.85 12.78
N PHE A 501 12.57 1.83 11.88
CA PHE A 501 12.24 3.21 12.27
C PHE A 501 10.90 3.29 13.00
N ALA A 502 9.90 2.50 12.57
CA ALA A 502 8.58 2.47 13.18
C ALA A 502 8.66 1.87 14.59
N ILE A 503 9.43 0.79 14.75
CA ILE A 503 9.71 0.16 16.05
C ILE A 503 10.35 1.18 17.00
N PHE A 504 11.39 1.90 16.57
CA PHE A 504 12.05 2.91 17.40
C PHE A 504 11.12 4.06 17.78
N ASN A 505 10.28 4.53 16.86
CA ASN A 505 9.32 5.59 17.13
C ASN A 505 8.26 5.17 18.17
N ILE A 506 7.71 3.96 18.02
CA ILE A 506 6.77 3.38 19.00
C ILE A 506 7.46 3.21 20.36
N MET A 507 8.72 2.77 20.38
CA MET A 507 9.49 2.60 21.61
C MET A 507 9.82 3.91 22.32
N ALA A 508 10.09 4.99 21.56
CA ALA A 508 10.25 6.32 22.11
C ALA A 508 8.95 6.79 22.78
N GLY A 509 7.80 6.63 22.10
CA GLY A 509 6.49 6.96 22.67
C GLY A 509 6.18 6.16 23.94
N PHE A 510 6.43 4.85 23.92
CA PHE A 510 6.28 3.98 25.09
C PHE A 510 7.17 4.43 26.26
N SER A 511 8.43 4.78 26.00
CA SER A 511 9.37 5.24 27.02
C SER A 511 8.93 6.57 27.64
N LEU A 512 8.49 7.52 26.82
CA LEU A 512 7.96 8.79 27.31
C LEU A 512 6.68 8.61 28.15
N GLY A 513 5.79 7.70 27.74
CA GLY A 513 4.58 7.40 28.51
C GLY A 513 4.86 6.67 29.82
N ASN A 514 5.48 5.50 29.74
CA ASN A 514 5.61 4.57 30.86
C ASN A 514 6.82 4.88 31.76
N TYR A 515 7.92 5.42 31.24
CA TYR A 515 9.14 5.68 32.01
C TYR A 515 9.36 7.14 32.38
N LEU A 516 8.56 8.06 31.82
CA LEU A 516 8.61 9.47 32.21
C LEU A 516 7.26 9.94 32.79
N ALA A 517 6.18 9.90 32.02
CA ALA A 517 4.90 10.48 32.43
C ALA A 517 4.26 9.74 33.62
N VAL A 518 4.19 8.40 33.57
CA VAL A 518 3.62 7.58 34.67
C VAL A 518 4.39 7.80 35.98
N PRO A 519 5.73 7.65 36.03
CA PRO A 519 6.53 7.99 37.19
C PRO A 519 6.27 9.38 37.74
N LEU A 520 6.31 10.39 36.87
CA LEU A 520 6.15 11.79 37.26
C LEU A 520 4.80 11.99 37.95
N LEU A 521 3.70 11.53 37.38
CA LEU A 521 2.37 11.72 37.95
C LEU A 521 2.14 10.88 39.22
N TYR A 522 2.64 9.64 39.25
CA TYR A 522 2.44 8.74 40.40
C TYR A 522 3.21 9.19 41.63
N TRP A 523 4.52 9.48 41.50
CA TRP A 523 5.35 9.83 42.65
C TRP A 523 5.12 11.26 43.16
N THR A 524 4.73 12.20 42.29
CA THR A 524 4.23 13.54 42.69
C THR A 524 2.84 13.50 43.32
N ASN A 525 2.19 12.34 43.35
CA ASN A 525 0.84 12.15 43.88
C ASN A 525 -0.21 13.05 43.21
N THR A 526 -0.05 13.31 41.91
CA THR A 526 -1.03 14.07 41.14
C THR A 526 -2.36 13.31 41.12
N TYR A 527 -3.50 13.98 41.33
CA TYR A 527 -4.83 13.36 41.44
C TYR A 527 -4.96 12.26 42.51
N ASN A 528 -4.21 12.34 43.62
CA ASN A 528 -4.20 11.30 44.66
C ASN A 528 -3.81 9.91 44.12
N ALA A 529 -2.97 9.87 43.08
CA ALA A 529 -2.51 8.66 42.41
C ALA A 529 -2.05 7.53 43.33
N LYS A 530 -1.40 7.85 44.46
CA LYS A 530 -0.86 6.85 45.40
C LYS A 530 -1.92 6.02 46.10
N ARG A 531 -3.20 6.45 46.08
CA ARG A 531 -4.33 5.66 46.61
C ARG A 531 -4.66 4.45 45.74
N PHE A 532 -4.19 4.43 44.50
CA PHE A 532 -4.50 3.40 43.52
C PHE A 532 -3.23 2.62 43.11
N PRO A 533 -3.37 1.38 42.63
CA PRO A 533 -2.25 0.66 42.03
C PRO A 533 -1.71 1.42 40.81
N ILE A 534 -0.39 1.43 40.64
CA ILE A 534 0.29 2.11 39.52
C ILE A 534 -0.14 1.55 38.15
N VAL A 535 -0.28 0.23 38.05
CA VAL A 535 -0.79 -0.50 36.88
C VAL A 535 -2.10 -1.18 37.25
N SER A 536 -3.22 -0.70 36.71
CA SER A 536 -4.52 -1.38 36.83
C SER A 536 -5.51 -0.91 35.76
N SER A 537 -6.29 -1.84 35.22
CA SER A 537 -7.42 -1.59 34.32
C SER A 537 -8.76 -1.41 35.05
N HIS A 538 -8.77 -1.50 36.38
CA HIS A 538 -9.98 -1.33 37.19
C HIS A 538 -10.26 0.15 37.47
N VAL A 539 -11.52 0.41 37.84
CA VAL A 539 -12.02 1.70 38.33
C VAL A 539 -12.17 1.66 39.84
N PHE A 540 -11.89 2.80 40.50
CA PHE A 540 -11.78 2.89 41.95
C PHE A 540 -12.66 4.00 42.55
N ASP A 541 -13.05 3.82 43.81
CA ASP A 541 -13.66 4.88 44.62
C ASP A 541 -12.61 5.81 45.25
N ALA A 542 -13.02 6.85 45.95
CA ALA A 542 -12.12 7.84 46.54
C ALA A 542 -11.24 7.29 47.67
N ALA A 543 -11.62 6.15 48.25
CA ALA A 543 -10.89 5.45 49.31
C ALA A 543 -9.86 4.46 48.75
N GLY A 544 -9.85 4.20 47.44
CA GLY A 544 -8.97 3.22 46.79
C GLY A 544 -9.57 1.82 46.65
N GLY A 545 -10.82 1.63 47.06
CA GLY A 545 -11.59 0.41 46.85
C GLY A 545 -12.05 0.27 45.40
N ARG A 546 -12.44 -0.95 44.99
CA ARG A 546 -13.07 -1.15 43.67
C ARG A 546 -14.43 -0.45 43.64
N TYR A 547 -14.70 0.27 42.57
CA TYR A 547 -15.95 1.03 42.42
C TYR A 547 -17.15 0.08 42.31
N ASP A 548 -18.13 0.19 43.21
CA ASP A 548 -19.36 -0.61 43.17
C ASP A 548 -20.45 0.11 42.36
N THR A 549 -20.78 -0.45 41.19
CA THR A 549 -21.82 0.09 40.30
C THR A 549 -23.23 -0.17 40.82
N ASN A 550 -23.46 -1.21 41.63
CA ASN A 550 -24.81 -1.56 42.12
C ASN A 550 -25.34 -0.54 43.15
N ARG A 551 -24.44 0.23 43.77
CA ARG A 551 -24.81 1.24 44.75
C ARG A 551 -25.46 2.47 44.11
N ILE A 552 -25.08 2.78 42.87
CA ILE A 552 -25.50 3.99 42.18
C ILE A 552 -26.58 3.74 41.11
N LEU A 553 -26.75 2.50 40.68
CA LEU A 553 -27.70 2.10 39.65
C LEU A 553 -28.77 1.21 40.28
N ASP A 554 -30.04 1.59 40.11
CA ASP A 554 -31.15 0.72 40.47
C ASP A 554 -31.15 -0.51 39.53
N PRO A 555 -31.03 -1.75 40.06
CA PRO A 555 -31.02 -2.96 39.24
C PRO A 555 -32.30 -3.18 38.42
N LYS A 556 -33.43 -2.63 38.84
CA LYS A 556 -34.75 -2.83 38.18
C LYS A 556 -35.05 -1.76 37.15
N THR A 557 -34.83 -0.49 37.49
CA THR A 557 -35.15 0.64 36.60
C THR A 557 -33.97 1.10 35.75
N PHE A 558 -32.75 0.69 36.10
CA PHE A 558 -31.50 1.13 35.48
C PHE A 558 -31.33 2.66 35.45
N THR A 559 -31.98 3.33 36.39
CA THR A 559 -31.85 4.77 36.58
C THR A 559 -30.68 5.06 37.51
N LEU A 560 -29.93 6.13 37.20
CA LEU A 560 -28.83 6.59 38.04
C LEU A 560 -29.42 7.28 39.28
N ASN A 561 -29.13 6.74 40.46
CA ASN A 561 -29.43 7.40 41.72
C ASN A 561 -28.37 8.48 41.99
N LEU A 562 -28.67 9.70 41.57
CA LEU A 562 -27.79 10.87 41.73
C LEU A 562 -27.46 11.15 43.21
N HIS A 563 -28.36 10.84 44.14
CA HIS A 563 -28.13 11.06 45.57
C HIS A 563 -27.06 10.09 46.11
N GLU A 564 -27.21 8.78 45.84
CA GLU A 564 -26.20 7.77 46.21
C GLU A 564 -24.87 8.01 45.50
N TYR A 565 -24.89 8.41 44.23
CA TYR A 565 -23.66 8.75 43.49
C TYR A 565 -22.87 9.88 44.17
N ASN A 566 -23.55 10.97 44.50
CA ASN A 566 -22.93 12.13 45.16
C ASN A 566 -22.46 11.80 46.59
N ALA A 567 -23.14 10.88 47.28
CA ALA A 567 -22.78 10.44 48.63
C ALA A 567 -21.65 9.39 48.66
N TYR A 568 -21.51 8.57 47.61
CA TYR A 568 -20.54 7.48 47.56
C TYR A 568 -19.15 7.97 47.12
N SER A 569 -18.95 8.23 45.83
CA SER A 569 -17.66 8.63 45.27
C SER A 569 -17.78 8.96 43.79
N ARG A 570 -16.90 9.84 43.31
CA ARG A 570 -16.58 9.93 41.87
C ARG A 570 -15.78 8.70 41.43
N ILE A 571 -15.85 8.38 40.14
CA ILE A 571 -15.04 7.31 39.55
C ILE A 571 -13.59 7.80 39.40
N ASN A 572 -12.64 7.03 39.93
CA ASN A 572 -11.21 7.29 39.79
C ASN A 572 -10.52 6.21 38.97
N LEU A 573 -9.47 6.60 38.24
CA LEU A 573 -8.67 5.73 37.39
C LEU A 573 -7.24 5.65 37.93
N SER A 574 -6.55 4.54 37.64
CA SER A 574 -5.10 4.48 37.85
C SER A 574 -4.38 5.47 36.92
N VAL A 575 -3.18 5.91 37.30
CA VAL A 575 -2.39 6.87 36.51
C VAL A 575 -2.08 6.32 35.11
N LEU A 576 -1.66 5.06 35.02
CA LEU A 576 -1.39 4.42 33.74
C LEU A 576 -2.63 4.39 32.85
N PHE A 577 -3.80 4.06 33.43
CA PHE A 577 -5.04 3.97 32.66
C PHE A 577 -5.49 5.34 32.16
N ALA A 578 -5.36 6.38 33.00
CA ALA A 578 -5.67 7.76 32.62
C ALA A 578 -4.75 8.28 31.50
N ILE A 579 -3.44 8.04 31.60
CA ILE A 579 -2.47 8.42 30.55
C ILE A 579 -2.77 7.69 29.25
N ASN A 580 -3.07 6.39 29.31
CA ASN A 580 -3.38 5.60 28.12
C ASN A 580 -4.62 6.15 27.38
N TYR A 581 -5.67 6.51 28.12
CA TYR A 581 -6.83 7.21 27.54
C TYR A 581 -6.44 8.57 26.93
N GLY A 582 -5.65 9.37 27.65
CA GLY A 582 -5.17 10.66 27.18
C GLY A 582 -4.40 10.56 25.87
N PHE A 583 -3.46 9.62 25.76
CA PHE A 583 -2.73 9.38 24.52
C PHE A 583 -3.61 8.79 23.41
N GLY A 584 -4.60 7.97 23.74
CA GLY A 584 -5.59 7.50 22.77
C GLY A 584 -6.33 8.66 22.09
N PHE A 585 -6.83 9.62 22.87
CA PHE A 585 -7.47 10.82 22.32
C PHE A 585 -6.48 11.73 21.60
N ALA A 586 -5.28 11.89 22.14
CA ALA A 586 -4.23 12.69 21.51
C ALA A 586 -3.79 12.10 20.16
N GLY A 587 -3.81 10.78 19.99
CA GLY A 587 -3.49 10.11 18.72
C GLY A 587 -4.43 10.49 17.57
N LEU A 588 -5.72 10.66 17.86
CA LEU A 588 -6.69 11.13 16.86
C LEU A 588 -6.37 12.57 16.42
N MET A 589 -6.06 13.45 17.37
CA MET A 589 -5.71 14.84 17.10
C MET A 589 -4.32 15.00 16.48
N SER A 590 -3.38 14.12 16.82
CA SER A 590 -2.03 14.12 16.24
C SER A 590 -2.09 13.79 14.75
N THR A 591 -3.06 13.00 14.30
CA THR A 591 -3.26 12.71 12.87
C THR A 591 -3.62 13.99 12.11
N LEU A 592 -4.59 14.77 12.61
CA LEU A 592 -4.95 16.07 12.01
C LEU A 592 -3.75 17.04 12.02
N SER A 593 -3.02 17.10 13.14
CA SER A 593 -1.85 17.97 13.29
C SER A 593 -0.72 17.56 12.34
N HIS A 594 -0.48 16.25 12.19
CA HIS A 594 0.52 15.70 11.28
C HIS A 594 0.18 16.05 9.84
N VAL A 595 -1.08 15.84 9.42
CA VAL A 595 -1.52 16.22 8.07
C VAL A 595 -1.37 17.72 7.84
N ALA A 596 -1.78 18.55 8.79
CA ALA A 596 -1.65 20.01 8.68
C ALA A 596 -0.18 20.47 8.58
N LEU A 597 0.72 19.91 9.39
CA LEU A 597 2.13 20.33 9.42
C LEU A 597 2.95 19.76 8.26
N TYR A 598 2.67 18.51 7.85
CA TYR A 598 3.46 17.78 6.86
C TYR A 598 2.93 17.97 5.44
N HIS A 599 1.62 18.12 5.28
CA HIS A 599 0.95 18.27 3.97
C HIS A 599 0.28 19.63 3.76
N GLY A 600 0.17 20.48 4.78
CA GLY A 600 -0.51 21.79 4.69
C GLY A 600 0.34 22.94 4.13
N LYS A 601 1.36 22.65 3.31
CA LYS A 601 2.16 23.66 2.60
C LYS A 601 1.96 23.61 1.09
#